data_AF-A0A1J5H751-F1
#
_entry.id   AF-A0A1J5H751-F1
#
_cell.length_a   1.000
_cell.length_b   1.000
_cell.length_c   1.000
_cell.angle_alpha   90.00
_cell.angle_beta   90.00
_cell.angle_gamma   90.00
#
_symmetry.space_group_name_H-M   'P 1'
#
loop_
_entity.id
_entity.type
_entity.pdbx_description
1 polymer ?
#
loop_
_entity_poly.entity_id
_entity_poly.type
_entity_poly.pdbx_seq_one_letter_code
_entity_poly.pdbx_strand_id
1 'polypeptide(L)'
;MATYILVLAHLAGDFLFQPGKLVGWKQKSPVGVLVHVLIIVSINLLLFLPYLGQALVWWAILILGVTHFIQDCAKVFYEKKYNHAHKAYPFFVDQFMHLLIIFIIGKYLIYHLKPAHLESDFLSKMYFNENLYVYGALLILFSYALDIVIYQVQRHRNPKLKYRRHYDAMSKRVFAFAVVYAVFLGIGLIFN
;
A
#
# COMPACT_ATOMS: atom_id res chain seq x y z
N MET A 1 6.39 -14.97 -0.48
CA MET A 1 7.07 -13.66 -0.37
C MET A 1 6.52 -12.58 -1.30
N ALA A 2 6.49 -12.80 -2.64
CA ALA A 2 6.16 -11.75 -3.61
C ALA A 2 4.84 -11.00 -3.33
N THR A 3 3.77 -11.69 -2.94
CA THR A 3 2.50 -11.04 -2.56
C THR A 3 2.66 -10.05 -1.39
N TYR A 4 3.46 -10.38 -0.38
CA TYR A 4 3.70 -9.49 0.78
C TYR A 4 4.45 -8.23 0.37
N ILE A 5 5.41 -8.37 -0.56
CA ILE A 5 6.13 -7.23 -1.14
C ILE A 5 5.15 -6.30 -1.87
N LEU A 6 4.27 -6.86 -2.71
CA LEU A 6 3.28 -6.08 -3.45
C LEU A 6 2.28 -5.37 -2.53
N VAL A 7 1.81 -6.04 -1.47
CA VAL A 7 0.93 -5.42 -0.47
C VAL A 7 1.64 -4.27 0.23
N LEU A 8 2.90 -4.46 0.65
CA LEU A 8 3.69 -3.37 1.24
C LEU A 8 3.86 -2.20 0.27
N ALA A 9 4.18 -2.48 -1.00
CA ALA A 9 4.37 -1.46 -2.03
C ALA A 9 3.11 -0.62 -2.25
N HIS A 10 1.95 -1.28 -2.32
CA HIS A 10 0.65 -0.64 -2.43
C HIS A 10 0.36 0.24 -1.21
N LEU A 11 0.48 -0.31 0.00
CA LEU A 11 0.21 0.45 1.23
C LEU A 11 1.14 1.67 1.35
N ALA A 12 2.41 1.49 1.01
CA ALA A 12 3.38 2.59 1.00
C ALA A 12 2.99 3.66 -0.03
N GLY A 13 2.65 3.27 -1.25
CA GLY A 13 2.23 4.21 -2.30
C GLY A 13 0.96 4.98 -1.94
N ASP A 14 -0.12 4.28 -1.63
CA ASP A 14 -1.46 4.86 -1.44
C ASP A 14 -1.61 5.64 -0.13
N PHE A 15 -0.88 5.29 0.93
CA PHE A 15 -1.10 5.89 2.26
C PHE A 15 0.12 6.69 2.77
N LEU A 16 1.32 6.14 2.66
CA LEU A 16 2.54 6.78 3.17
C LEU A 16 3.04 7.88 2.22
N PHE A 17 3.12 7.58 0.92
CA PHE A 17 3.70 8.45 -0.10
C PHE A 17 2.68 9.22 -0.96
N GLN A 18 1.41 9.20 -0.57
CA GLN A 18 0.35 10.03 -1.18
C GLN A 18 0.00 11.23 -0.28
N PRO A 19 0.70 12.38 -0.38
CA PRO A 19 0.37 13.56 0.39
C PRO A 19 -0.96 14.18 -0.06
N GLY A 20 -1.63 14.92 0.84
CA GLY A 20 -2.92 15.56 0.53
C GLY A 20 -2.89 16.49 -0.70
N LYS A 21 -1.73 17.12 -1.00
CA LYS A 21 -1.54 17.90 -2.24
C LYS A 21 -1.67 17.03 -3.49
N LEU A 22 -1.12 15.81 -3.49
CA LEU A 22 -1.21 14.87 -4.60
C LEU A 22 -2.65 14.36 -4.77
N VAL A 23 -3.35 14.09 -3.66
CA VAL A 23 -4.79 13.77 -3.69
C VAL A 23 -5.59 14.90 -4.35
N GLY A 24 -5.33 16.15 -3.96
CA GLY A 24 -5.96 17.31 -4.58
C GLY A 24 -5.61 17.49 -6.06
N TRP A 25 -4.39 17.10 -6.46
CA TRP A 25 -3.96 17.16 -7.86
C TRP A 25 -4.64 16.09 -8.73
N LYS A 26 -4.76 14.86 -8.24
CA LYS A 26 -5.55 13.78 -8.90
C LYS A 26 -6.96 14.22 -9.22
N GLN A 27 -7.59 14.99 -8.33
CA GLN A 27 -8.93 15.54 -8.54
C GLN A 27 -8.97 16.66 -9.59
N LYS A 28 -7.84 17.28 -9.94
CA LYS A 28 -7.79 18.37 -10.93
C LYS A 28 -7.35 17.88 -12.32
N SER A 29 -6.49 16.87 -12.40
CA SER A 29 -5.92 16.41 -13.66
C SER A 29 -5.47 14.95 -13.60
N PRO A 30 -5.58 14.18 -14.71
CA PRO A 30 -5.03 12.83 -14.82
C PRO A 30 -3.50 12.80 -14.65
N VAL A 31 -2.80 13.92 -14.85
CA VAL A 31 -1.36 14.02 -14.58
C VAL A 31 -1.04 13.75 -13.11
N GLY A 32 -1.92 14.18 -12.18
CA GLY A 32 -1.77 13.87 -10.76
C GLY A 32 -1.89 12.37 -10.47
N VAL A 33 -2.72 11.66 -11.25
CA VAL A 33 -2.82 10.19 -11.17
C VAL A 33 -1.55 9.54 -11.72
N LEU A 34 -1.03 10.03 -12.85
CA LEU A 34 0.22 9.53 -13.42
C LEU A 34 1.39 9.66 -12.43
N VAL A 35 1.53 10.81 -11.77
CA VAL A 35 2.58 11.01 -10.75
C VAL A 35 2.42 10.04 -9.59
N HIS A 36 1.19 9.80 -9.14
CA HIS A 36 0.90 8.81 -8.10
C HIS A 36 1.30 7.39 -8.51
N VAL A 37 0.96 6.99 -9.74
CA VAL A 37 1.33 5.69 -10.29
C VAL A 37 2.85 5.54 -10.42
N LEU A 38 3.56 6.59 -10.82
CA LEU A 38 5.03 6.58 -10.86
C LEU A 38 5.66 6.35 -9.48
N ILE A 39 5.07 6.89 -8.40
CA ILE A 39 5.51 6.58 -7.03
C ILE A 39 5.35 5.08 -6.74
N ILE A 40 4.20 4.50 -7.08
CA ILE A 40 3.94 3.05 -6.85
C ILE A 40 4.88 2.18 -7.68
N VAL A 41 5.08 2.50 -8.95
CA VAL A 41 6.03 1.80 -9.82
C VAL A 41 7.44 1.89 -9.23
N SER A 42 7.86 3.07 -8.75
CA SER A 42 9.20 3.26 -8.17
C SER A 42 9.40 2.43 -6.89
N ILE A 43 8.39 2.37 -6.02
CA ILE A 43 8.43 1.54 -4.80
C ILE A 43 8.50 0.06 -5.17
N ASN A 44 7.73 -0.38 -6.16
CA ASN A 44 7.79 -1.78 -6.62
C ASN A 44 9.16 -2.11 -7.22
N LEU A 45 9.73 -1.24 -8.06
CA LEU A 45 11.07 -1.43 -8.61
C LEU A 45 12.13 -1.55 -7.51
N LEU A 46 12.04 -0.71 -6.47
CA LEU A 46 12.93 -0.75 -5.32
C LEU A 46 12.79 -2.06 -4.54
N LEU A 47 11.56 -2.48 -4.25
CA LEU A 47 11.33 -3.68 -3.44
C LEU A 47 11.56 -4.99 -4.20
N PHE A 48 11.49 -4.99 -5.54
CA PHE A 48 11.83 -6.14 -6.38
C PHE A 48 13.24 -6.08 -6.98
N LEU A 49 14.12 -5.21 -6.45
CA LEU A 49 15.48 -5.00 -6.97
C LEU A 49 16.24 -6.31 -7.29
N PRO A 50 16.25 -7.35 -6.41
CA PRO A 50 16.95 -8.61 -6.69
C PRO A 50 16.35 -9.45 -7.82
N TYR A 51 15.11 -9.14 -8.24
CA TYR A 51 14.39 -9.87 -9.28
C TYR A 51 14.30 -9.11 -10.62
N LEU A 52 14.87 -7.91 -10.74
CA LEU A 52 14.76 -7.09 -11.98
C LEU A 52 15.43 -7.72 -13.20
N GLY A 53 16.30 -8.72 -13.03
CA GLY A 53 16.84 -9.52 -14.14
C GLY A 53 15.78 -10.43 -14.80
N GLN A 54 14.60 -10.59 -14.21
CA GLN A 54 13.53 -11.43 -14.72
C GLN A 54 12.47 -10.58 -15.44
N ALA A 55 12.29 -10.79 -16.74
CA ALA A 55 11.29 -10.06 -17.56
C ALA A 55 9.87 -10.12 -16.97
N LEU A 56 9.54 -11.21 -16.28
CA LEU A 56 8.27 -11.40 -15.59
C LEU A 56 7.95 -10.28 -14.57
N VAL A 57 8.97 -9.77 -13.86
CA VAL A 57 8.78 -8.69 -12.88
C VAL A 57 8.40 -7.38 -13.57
N TRP A 58 9.04 -7.06 -14.70
CA TRP A 58 8.71 -5.86 -15.46
C TRP A 58 7.27 -5.88 -15.97
N TRP A 59 6.81 -7.03 -16.47
CA TRP A 59 5.41 -7.21 -16.85
C TRP A 59 4.46 -7.06 -15.67
N ALA A 60 4.78 -7.66 -14.52
CA ALA A 60 3.97 -7.52 -13.31
C ALA A 60 3.86 -6.06 -12.85
N ILE A 61 4.98 -5.33 -12.79
CA ILE A 61 5.02 -3.91 -12.39
C ILE A 61 4.26 -3.04 -13.39
N LEU A 62 4.40 -3.30 -14.70
CA LEU A 62 3.66 -2.59 -15.74
C LEU A 62 2.14 -2.80 -15.59
N ILE A 63 1.70 -4.05 -15.43
CA ILE A 63 0.28 -4.38 -15.26
C ILE A 63 -0.26 -3.74 -13.99
N LEU A 64 0.47 -3.79 -12.88
CA LEU A 64 0.09 -3.13 -11.62
C LEU A 64 -0.01 -1.61 -11.79
N GLY A 65 0.95 -0.97 -12.47
CA GLY A 65 0.90 0.46 -12.74
C GLY A 65 -0.29 0.86 -13.61
N VAL A 66 -0.55 0.12 -14.70
CA VAL A 66 -1.68 0.40 -15.61
C VAL A 66 -3.02 0.19 -14.91
N THR A 67 -3.19 -0.93 -14.20
CA THR A 67 -4.44 -1.21 -13.48
C THR A 67 -4.67 -0.20 -12.36
N HIS A 68 -3.64 0.21 -11.63
CA HIS A 68 -3.72 1.28 -10.62
C HIS A 68 -4.17 2.61 -11.25
N PHE A 69 -3.55 3.01 -12.37
CA PHE A 69 -3.94 4.22 -13.10
C PHE A 69 -5.42 4.21 -13.50
N ILE A 70 -5.91 3.08 -14.03
CA ILE A 70 -7.31 2.91 -14.44
C ILE A 70 -8.23 2.99 -13.22
N GLN A 71 -7.91 2.29 -12.14
CA GLN A 71 -8.70 2.26 -10.90
C GLN A 71 -8.81 3.66 -10.29
N ASP A 72 -7.69 4.38 -10.20
CA ASP A 72 -7.65 5.75 -9.69
C ASP A 72 -8.46 6.74 -10.56
N CYS A 73 -8.31 6.65 -11.88
CA CYS A 73 -9.10 7.47 -12.82
C CYS A 73 -10.60 7.18 -12.67
N ALA A 74 -10.98 5.90 -12.58
CA ALA A 74 -12.37 5.48 -12.40
C ALA A 74 -12.95 6.00 -11.08
N LYS A 75 -12.17 5.91 -9.98
CA LYS A 75 -12.56 6.48 -8.69
C LYS A 75 -12.74 7.98 -8.74
N VAL A 76 -11.79 8.72 -9.32
CA VAL A 76 -11.88 10.19 -9.45
C VAL A 76 -13.10 10.59 -10.26
N PHE A 77 -13.35 9.90 -11.38
CA PHE A 77 -14.54 10.11 -12.20
C PHE A 77 -15.82 9.85 -11.40
N TYR A 78 -15.87 8.73 -10.67
CA TYR A 78 -17.02 8.36 -9.85
C TYR A 78 -17.27 9.37 -8.73
N GLU A 79 -16.21 9.80 -8.04
CA GLU A 79 -16.33 10.76 -6.95
C GLU A 79 -16.90 12.10 -7.44
N LYS A 80 -16.47 12.57 -8.62
CA LYS A 80 -16.97 13.82 -9.22
C LYS A 80 -18.41 13.72 -9.71
N LYS A 81 -18.75 12.61 -10.38
CA LYS A 81 -20.03 12.49 -11.10
C LYS A 81 -21.17 11.96 -10.23
N TYR A 82 -20.88 11.12 -9.24
CA TYR A 82 -21.90 10.37 -8.51
C TYR A 82 -21.81 10.48 -6.98
N ASN A 83 -20.65 10.80 -6.40
CA ASN A 83 -20.45 10.78 -4.94
C ASN A 83 -20.62 12.15 -4.26
N HIS A 84 -21.67 12.90 -4.59
CA HIS A 84 -21.92 14.24 -4.01
C HIS A 84 -22.12 14.22 -2.47
N ALA A 85 -22.55 13.09 -1.91
CA ALA A 85 -22.72 12.92 -0.47
C ALA A 85 -21.43 12.49 0.26
N HIS A 86 -20.28 12.48 -0.42
CA HIS A 86 -18.96 12.10 0.13
C HIS A 86 -18.97 10.77 0.89
N LYS A 87 -19.72 9.78 0.38
CA LYS A 87 -19.81 8.45 0.98
C LYS A 87 -18.43 7.78 0.98
N ALA A 88 -18.20 6.91 1.96
CA ALA A 88 -16.92 6.21 2.15
C ALA A 88 -16.77 4.95 1.28
N TYR A 89 -17.87 4.32 0.84
CA TYR A 89 -17.79 3.06 0.10
C TYR A 89 -16.94 3.10 -1.19
N PRO A 90 -16.87 4.20 -2.00
CA PRO A 90 -16.02 4.21 -3.18
C PRO A 90 -14.54 4.05 -2.82
N PHE A 91 -14.12 4.55 -1.66
CA PHE A 91 -12.77 4.33 -1.14
C PHE A 91 -12.54 2.85 -0.79
N PHE A 92 -13.49 2.17 -0.16
CA PHE A 92 -13.33 0.76 0.18
C PHE A 92 -13.38 -0.16 -1.05
N VAL A 93 -14.27 0.11 -2.00
CA VAL A 93 -14.34 -0.61 -3.28
C VAL A 93 -13.03 -0.46 -4.04
N ASP A 94 -12.50 0.75 -4.10
CA ASP A 94 -11.19 1.04 -4.70
C ASP A 94 -10.07 0.22 -4.05
N GLN A 95 -9.94 0.24 -2.72
CA GLN A 95 -8.90 -0.53 -2.03
C GLN A 95 -9.06 -2.04 -2.21
N PHE A 96 -10.30 -2.55 -2.25
CA PHE A 96 -10.57 -3.95 -2.53
C PHE A 96 -10.14 -4.35 -3.95
N MET A 97 -10.43 -3.52 -4.96
CA MET A 97 -10.02 -3.77 -6.34
C MET A 97 -8.50 -3.79 -6.51
N HIS A 98 -7.77 -2.89 -5.83
CA HIS A 98 -6.31 -2.92 -5.83
C HIS A 98 -5.76 -4.21 -5.22
N LEU A 99 -6.26 -4.59 -4.03
CA LEU A 99 -5.85 -5.82 -3.35
C LEU A 99 -6.16 -7.08 -4.16
N LEU A 100 -7.28 -7.10 -4.90
CA LEU A 100 -7.63 -8.21 -5.79
C LEU A 100 -6.59 -8.39 -6.90
N ILE A 101 -6.20 -7.31 -7.59
CA ILE A 101 -5.17 -7.37 -8.64
C ILE A 101 -3.82 -7.77 -8.04
N ILE A 102 -3.45 -7.19 -6.89
CA ILE A 102 -2.22 -7.57 -6.17
C ILE A 102 -2.21 -9.05 -5.81
N PHE A 103 -3.34 -9.60 -5.35
CA PHE A 103 -3.42 -11.00 -5.00
C PHE A 103 -3.25 -11.90 -6.23
N ILE A 104 -3.91 -11.58 -7.35
CA ILE A 104 -3.80 -12.32 -8.61
C ILE A 104 -2.35 -12.31 -9.12
N ILE A 105 -1.76 -11.11 -9.25
CA ILE A 105 -0.38 -10.95 -9.73
C ILE A 105 0.62 -11.58 -8.75
N GLY A 106 0.44 -11.36 -7.46
CA GLY A 106 1.30 -11.93 -6.42
C GLY A 106 1.27 -13.45 -6.41
N LYS A 107 0.09 -14.07 -6.54
CA LYS A 107 -0.03 -15.54 -6.69
C LYS A 107 0.68 -16.03 -7.94
N TYR A 108 0.50 -15.35 -9.08
CA TYR A 108 1.19 -15.71 -10.30
C TYR A 108 2.71 -15.66 -10.15
N LEU A 109 3.24 -14.58 -9.54
CA LEU A 109 4.68 -14.42 -9.27
C LEU A 109 5.22 -15.48 -8.31
N ILE A 110 4.47 -15.89 -7.28
CA ILE A 110 4.91 -16.94 -6.35
C ILE A 110 5.25 -18.24 -7.08
N TYR A 111 4.47 -18.61 -8.11
CA TYR A 111 4.68 -19.87 -8.83
C TYR A 111 5.71 -19.78 -9.97
N HIS A 112 5.98 -18.58 -10.50
CA HIS A 112 6.77 -18.42 -11.73
C HIS A 112 8.07 -17.64 -11.55
N LEU A 113 8.29 -16.98 -10.41
CA LEU A 113 9.57 -16.33 -10.13
C LEU A 113 10.64 -17.39 -9.84
N LYS A 114 11.78 -17.25 -10.54
CA LYS A 114 12.98 -18.00 -10.19
C LYS A 114 13.61 -17.39 -8.93
N PRO A 115 14.27 -18.20 -8.08
CA PRO A 115 14.99 -17.67 -6.92
C PRO A 115 15.97 -16.57 -7.33
N ALA A 116 16.05 -15.52 -6.52
CA ALA A 116 17.08 -14.50 -6.62
C ALA A 116 18.17 -14.77 -5.59
N HIS A 117 19.39 -14.32 -5.86
CA HIS A 117 20.51 -14.42 -4.94
C HIS A 117 21.06 -13.02 -4.63
N LEU A 118 21.44 -12.82 -3.37
CA LEU A 118 22.13 -11.63 -2.91
C LEU A 118 23.50 -12.06 -2.39
N GLU A 119 24.56 -11.33 -2.77
CA GLU A 119 25.95 -11.65 -2.41
C GLU A 119 26.19 -11.59 -0.88
N SER A 120 25.51 -10.67 -0.19
CA SER A 120 25.63 -10.52 1.26
C SER A 120 24.65 -11.42 1.99
N ASP A 121 25.16 -12.30 2.86
CA ASP A 121 24.36 -13.16 3.74
C ASP A 121 23.39 -12.35 4.62
N PHE A 122 23.85 -11.22 5.16
CA PHE A 122 23.01 -10.32 5.96
C PHE A 122 21.85 -9.74 5.14
N LEU A 123 22.12 -9.21 3.95
CA LEU A 123 21.07 -8.65 3.08
C LEU A 123 20.12 -9.74 2.58
N SER A 124 20.64 -10.94 2.31
CA SER A 124 19.83 -12.12 1.95
C SER A 124 18.85 -12.46 3.07
N LYS A 125 19.34 -12.63 4.30
CA LYS A 125 18.50 -12.91 5.48
C LYS A 125 17.44 -11.84 5.71
N MET A 126 17.79 -10.56 5.53
CA MET A 126 16.81 -9.48 5.64
C MET A 126 15.77 -9.52 4.52
N TYR A 127 16.20 -9.53 3.27
CA TYR A 127 15.30 -9.44 2.12
C TYR A 127 14.35 -10.63 2.03
N PHE A 128 14.83 -11.85 2.28
CA PHE A 128 13.98 -13.04 2.19
C PHE A 128 13.14 -13.31 3.46
N ASN A 129 13.19 -12.42 4.46
CA ASN A 129 12.36 -12.53 5.66
C ASN A 129 10.96 -11.95 5.43
N GLU A 130 9.99 -12.83 5.18
CA GLU A 130 8.59 -12.45 4.93
C GLU A 130 7.97 -11.62 6.05
N ASN A 131 8.39 -11.86 7.30
CA ASN A 131 7.86 -11.16 8.47
C ASN A 131 8.17 -9.65 8.42
N LEU A 132 9.27 -9.23 7.79
CA LEU A 132 9.59 -7.80 7.66
C LEU A 132 8.58 -7.08 6.78
N TYR A 133 8.14 -7.70 5.68
CA TYR A 133 7.14 -7.12 4.79
C TYR A 133 5.76 -7.06 5.47
N VAL A 134 5.38 -8.14 6.18
CA VAL A 134 4.15 -8.18 6.96
C VAL A 134 4.17 -7.11 8.05
N TYR A 135 5.26 -7.01 8.81
CA TYR A 135 5.42 -6.01 9.86
C TYR A 135 5.35 -4.58 9.30
N GLY A 136 6.07 -4.30 8.20
CA GLY A 136 6.01 -3.00 7.52
C GLY A 136 4.60 -2.67 7.02
N ALA A 137 3.88 -3.64 6.47
CA ALA A 137 2.51 -3.47 6.02
C ALA A 137 1.56 -3.14 7.18
N LEU A 138 1.69 -3.86 8.31
CA LEU A 138 0.90 -3.61 9.52
C LEU A 138 1.20 -2.24 10.14
N LEU A 139 2.47 -1.82 10.15
CA LEU A 139 2.84 -0.49 10.61
C LEU A 139 2.14 0.59 9.79
N ILE A 140 2.16 0.51 8.46
CA ILE A 140 1.48 1.48 7.58
C ILE A 140 -0.05 1.39 7.77
N LEU A 141 -0.59 0.18 7.91
CA LEU A 141 -2.01 -0.07 8.10
C LEU A 141 -2.53 0.62 9.38
N PHE A 142 -1.90 0.37 10.52
CA PHE A 142 -2.33 0.91 11.82
C PHE A 142 -1.97 2.39 12.03
N SER A 143 -1.08 2.94 11.20
CA SER A 143 -0.74 4.37 11.23
C SER A 143 -1.52 5.15 10.16
N TYR A 144 -0.99 5.20 8.94
CA TYR A 144 -1.45 6.04 7.83
C TYR A 144 -2.79 5.58 7.27
N ALA A 145 -2.95 4.28 7.00
CA ALA A 145 -4.17 3.79 6.36
C ALA A 145 -5.37 3.94 7.28
N LEU A 146 -5.22 3.60 8.57
CA LEU A 146 -6.28 3.77 9.55
C LEU A 146 -6.64 5.25 9.76
N ASP A 147 -5.67 6.18 9.73
CA ASP A 147 -5.96 7.63 9.80
C ASP A 147 -6.86 8.07 8.62
N ILE A 148 -6.54 7.58 7.42
CA ILE A 148 -7.31 7.86 6.21
C ILE A 148 -8.69 7.21 6.28
N VAL A 149 -8.81 5.97 6.75
CA VAL A 149 -10.10 5.29 6.95
C VAL A 149 -10.99 6.09 7.91
N ILE A 150 -10.45 6.54 9.04
CA ILE A 150 -11.18 7.38 10.01
C ILE A 150 -11.68 8.66 9.32
N TYR A 151 -10.82 9.32 8.55
CA TYR A 151 -11.21 10.50 7.77
C TYR A 151 -12.32 10.20 6.75
N GLN A 152 -12.21 9.09 6.01
CA GLN A 152 -13.20 8.69 4.99
C GLN A 152 -14.58 8.43 5.60
N VAL A 153 -14.63 7.86 6.81
CA VAL A 153 -15.89 7.65 7.55
C VAL A 153 -16.45 8.98 8.08
N GLN A 154 -15.58 9.87 8.59
CA GLN A 154 -16.01 11.15 9.18
C GLN A 154 -16.46 12.18 8.14
N ARG A 155 -15.83 12.23 6.95
CA ARG A 155 -16.14 13.22 5.90
C ARG A 155 -17.59 13.13 5.39
N HIS A 156 -18.21 11.95 5.49
CA HIS A 156 -19.62 11.77 5.13
C HIS A 156 -20.55 12.57 6.06
N ARG A 157 -20.22 12.62 7.36
CA ARG A 157 -20.98 13.38 8.37
C ARG A 157 -20.63 14.86 8.38
N ASN A 158 -19.40 15.20 7.98
CA ASN A 158 -18.92 16.58 7.89
C ASN A 158 -18.22 16.83 6.55
N PRO A 159 -18.96 17.24 5.50
CA PRO A 159 -18.40 17.49 4.17
C PRO A 159 -17.32 18.58 4.12
N LYS A 160 -17.28 19.49 5.09
CA LYS A 160 -16.27 20.56 5.18
C LYS A 160 -14.97 20.08 5.84
N LEU A 161 -14.92 18.84 6.33
CA LEU A 161 -13.73 18.27 6.97
C LEU A 161 -12.59 18.19 5.96
N LYS A 162 -11.47 18.87 6.25
CA LYS A 162 -10.25 18.78 5.48
C LYS A 162 -9.32 17.74 6.11
N TYR A 163 -8.79 16.84 5.29
CA TYR A 163 -7.82 15.87 5.76
C TYR A 163 -6.50 16.56 6.16
N ARG A 164 -5.98 16.17 7.32
CA ARG A 164 -4.60 16.42 7.77
C ARG A 164 -4.11 15.15 8.46
N ARG A 165 -2.80 14.88 8.37
CA ARG A 165 -2.20 13.74 9.05
C ARG A 165 -2.16 14.00 10.55
N HIS A 166 -2.77 13.14 11.35
CA HIS A 166 -2.76 13.25 12.81
C HIS A 166 -1.59 12.48 13.40
N TYR A 167 -0.37 13.01 13.26
CA TYR A 167 0.87 12.31 13.65
C TYR A 167 0.90 11.87 15.12
N ASP A 168 0.32 12.64 16.06
CA ASP A 168 0.20 12.25 17.47
C ASP A 168 -0.70 11.01 17.66
N ALA A 169 -1.85 10.96 16.98
CA ALA A 169 -2.72 9.80 17.04
C ALA A 169 -2.09 8.59 16.35
N MET A 170 -1.42 8.80 15.22
CA MET A 170 -0.70 7.76 14.49
C MET A 170 0.45 7.17 15.33
N SER A 171 1.25 8.00 16.00
CA SER A 171 2.38 7.54 16.81
C SER A 171 1.90 6.71 18.01
N LYS A 172 0.81 7.11 18.67
CA LYS A 172 0.17 6.32 19.73
C LYS A 172 -0.27 4.94 19.26
N ARG A 173 -0.87 4.85 18.06
CA ARG A 173 -1.27 3.56 17.46
C ARG A 173 -0.08 2.69 17.10
N VAL A 174 0.99 3.27 16.55
CA VAL A 174 2.25 2.55 16.25
C VAL A 174 2.89 2.04 17.54
N PHE A 175 2.95 2.86 18.58
CA PHE A 175 3.50 2.45 19.88
C PHE A 175 2.69 1.30 20.48
N ALA A 176 1.36 1.41 20.50
CA ALA A 176 0.47 0.35 20.99
C ALA A 176 0.67 -0.95 20.18
N PHE A 177 0.75 -0.87 18.85
CA PHE A 177 1.04 -2.01 18.00
C PHE A 177 2.40 -2.64 18.30
N ALA A 178 3.45 -1.83 18.47
CA ALA A 178 4.79 -2.32 18.80
C ALA A 178 4.83 -3.06 20.15
N VAL A 179 4.13 -2.54 21.17
CA VAL A 179 4.01 -3.20 22.47
C VAL A 179 3.29 -4.53 22.35
N VAL A 180 2.13 -4.57 21.66
CA VAL A 180 1.36 -5.81 21.46
C VAL A 180 2.18 -6.84 20.67
N TYR A 181 2.88 -6.40 19.63
CA TYR A 181 3.73 -7.28 18.82
C TYR A 181 4.91 -7.83 19.62
N ALA A 182 5.55 -7.02 20.47
CA ALA A 182 6.62 -7.47 21.36
C ALA A 182 6.13 -8.51 22.37
N VAL A 183 4.94 -8.31 22.96
CA VAL A 183 4.32 -9.30 23.86
C VAL A 183 4.01 -10.60 23.11
N PHE A 184 3.46 -10.51 21.91
CA PHE A 184 3.17 -11.68 21.06
C PHE A 184 4.45 -12.48 20.76
N LEU A 185 5.54 -11.80 20.39
CA LEU A 185 6.85 -12.43 20.17
C LEU A 185 7.38 -13.09 21.46
N GLY A 186 7.27 -12.40 22.60
CA GLY A 186 7.70 -12.93 23.90
C GLY A 186 6.94 -14.19 24.31
N ILE A 187 5.62 -14.21 24.11
CA ILE A 187 4.78 -15.40 24.32
C ILE A 187 5.21 -16.52 23.37
N GLY A 188 5.42 -16.22 22.08
CA GLY A 188 5.86 -17.20 21.09
C GLY A 188 7.21 -17.85 21.43
N LEU A 189 8.10 -17.16 22.14
CA LEU A 189 9.37 -17.72 22.63
C LEU A 189 9.20 -18.61 23.86
N ILE A 190 8.10 -18.49 24.61
CA ILE A 190 7.82 -19.31 25.79
C ILE A 190 7.18 -20.65 25.39
N PHE A 191 6.43 -20.66 24.29
CA PHE A 191 5.65 -21.82 23.84
C PHE A 191 6.27 -22.60 22.67
N ASN A 192 7.43 -22.19 22.16
CA ASN A 192 8.26 -22.93 21.19
C ASN A 192 9.57 -23.37 21.84
#